data_AF-A0A9P5ME68-F1
#
_entry.id   AF-A0A9P5ME68-F1
#
_cell.length_a   1.000
_cell.length_b   1.000
_cell.length_c   1.000
_cell.angle_alpha   90.00
_cell.angle_beta   90.00
_cell.angle_gamma   90.00
#
_symmetry.space_group_name_H-M   'P 1'
#
loop_
_entity.id
_entity.type
_entity.pdbx_description
1 polymer ?
#
loop_
_entity_poly.entity_id
_entity_poly.type
_entity_poly.pdbx_seq_one_letter_code
_entity_poly.pdbx_strand_id
1 'polypeptide(L)'
;MAGTISLDEEARLYQTNSEREKYESLATLYGIVVALDYVERAYVRDAISAAQYSPACSRLLSQYKTMLKLVSDDVPSIEEFMKKYKMDHPAALHRIQVGLPATVEHASEAANSSETAQSVAETTQVQQQILS
;
A
#
# COMPACT_ATOMS: atom_id res chain seq x y z
N MET A 1 16.26 27.79 -16.37
CA MET A 1 15.63 28.17 -17.66
C MET A 1 14.16 27.79 -17.58
N ALA A 2 13.30 28.72 -17.15
CA ALA A 2 11.85 28.49 -17.25
C ALA A 2 11.47 28.65 -18.72
N GLY A 3 10.99 27.57 -19.35
CA GLY A 3 10.49 27.65 -20.72
C GLY A 3 9.38 28.68 -20.79
N THR A 4 9.45 29.58 -21.77
CA THR A 4 8.39 30.55 -22.05
C THR A 4 7.15 29.78 -22.46
N ILE A 5 6.17 29.67 -21.55
CA ILE A 5 4.88 29.04 -21.84
C ILE A 5 4.18 29.95 -22.85
N SER A 6 4.06 29.48 -24.09
CA SER A 6 3.22 30.14 -25.09
C SER A 6 1.76 29.95 -24.71
N LEU A 7 1.01 31.04 -24.60
CA LEU A 7 -0.43 31.00 -24.29
C LEU A 7 -1.28 30.68 -25.54
N ASP A 8 -0.68 30.77 -26.72
CA ASP A 8 -1.34 30.59 -28.01
C ASP A 8 -1.25 29.13 -28.52
N GLU A 9 -0.55 28.25 -27.80
CA GLU A 9 -0.35 26.84 -28.18
C GLU A 9 -0.82 25.88 -27.07
N GLU A 10 -1.38 24.73 -27.47
CA GLU A 10 -1.77 23.68 -26.53
C GLU A 10 -0.54 23.04 -25.86
N ALA A 11 -0.53 23.04 -24.53
CA ALA A 11 0.50 22.36 -23.76
C ALA A 11 0.43 20.84 -23.95
N ARG A 12 1.56 20.23 -24.31
CA ARG A 12 1.69 18.78 -24.45
C ARG A 12 2.42 18.19 -23.25
N LEU A 13 1.94 17.04 -22.78
CA LEU A 13 2.56 16.32 -21.66
C LEU A 13 3.91 15.70 -22.05
N TYR A 14 4.06 15.26 -23.31
CA TYR A 14 5.26 14.64 -23.85
C TYR A 14 5.48 15.09 -25.30
N GLN A 15 6.73 14.98 -25.77
CA GLN A 15 7.14 15.25 -27.15
C GLN A 15 7.71 14.02 -27.85
N THR A 16 8.22 13.05 -27.08
CA THR A 16 8.81 11.81 -27.61
C THR A 16 8.05 10.55 -27.19
N ASN A 17 8.23 9.45 -27.92
CA ASN A 17 7.63 8.15 -27.55
C ASN A 17 8.14 7.66 -26.18
N SER A 18 9.43 7.85 -25.89
CA SER A 18 10.01 7.45 -24.60
C SER A 18 9.42 8.23 -23.42
N GLU A 19 9.18 9.54 -23.59
CA GLU A 19 8.49 10.34 -22.57
C GLU A 19 7.04 9.87 -22.36
N ARG A 20 6.34 9.51 -23.45
CA ARG A 20 4.99 8.96 -23.37
C ARG A 20 4.93 7.68 -22.54
N GLU A 21 5.81 6.71 -22.82
CA GLU A 21 5.89 5.44 -22.08
C GLU A 21 6.20 5.66 -20.59
N LYS A 22 7.06 6.64 -20.29
CA LYS A 22 7.34 7.06 -18.92
C LYS A 22 6.08 7.59 -18.23
N TYR A 23 5.33 8.51 -18.86
CA TYR A 23 4.09 9.02 -18.28
C TYR A 23 3.02 7.95 -18.14
N GLU A 24 2.97 6.97 -19.04
CA GLU A 24 2.07 5.82 -18.93
C GLU A 24 2.41 4.94 -17.71
N SER A 25 3.71 4.73 -17.46
CA SER A 25 4.18 4.02 -16.27
C SER A 25 3.86 4.78 -14.98
N LEU A 26 4.08 6.10 -14.95
CA LEU A 26 3.73 6.96 -13.82
C LEU A 26 2.21 7.01 -13.58
N ALA A 27 1.41 7.07 -14.65
CA ALA A 27 -0.05 7.04 -14.56
C ALA A 27 -0.55 5.69 -14.02
N THR A 28 0.09 4.59 -14.41
CA THR A 28 -0.22 3.26 -13.88
C THR A 28 0.08 3.18 -12.38
N LEU A 29 1.24 3.67 -11.93
CA LEU A 29 1.57 3.76 -10.50
C LEU A 29 0.54 4.60 -9.74
N TYR A 30 0.16 5.77 -10.28
CA TYR A 30 -0.88 6.63 -9.72
C TYR A 30 -2.20 5.86 -9.55
N GLY A 31 -2.65 5.18 -10.60
CA GLY A 31 -3.89 4.39 -10.59
C GLY A 31 -3.87 3.27 -9.55
N ILE A 32 -2.74 2.59 -9.37
CA ILE A 32 -2.59 1.53 -8.35
C ILE A 32 -2.75 2.11 -6.94
N VAL A 33 -2.11 3.24 -6.64
CA VAL A 33 -2.19 3.89 -5.32
C VAL A 33 -3.64 4.31 -5.01
N VAL A 34 -4.31 4.93 -5.98
CA VAL A 34 -5.73 5.32 -5.86
C VAL A 34 -6.60 4.09 -5.61
N ALA A 35 -6.45 3.04 -6.41
CA ALA A 35 -7.22 1.82 -6.27
C ALA A 35 -7.01 1.15 -4.90
N LEU A 36 -5.77 1.13 -4.41
CA LEU A 36 -5.43 0.58 -3.10
C LEU A 36 -6.12 1.36 -1.97
N ASP A 37 -6.15 2.70 -2.05
CA ASP A 37 -6.82 3.54 -1.05
C ASP A 37 -8.33 3.26 -0.99
N TYR A 38 -8.97 3.12 -2.15
CA TYR A 38 -10.39 2.78 -2.21
C TYR A 38 -10.71 1.37 -1.70
N VAL A 39 -9.89 0.38 -2.06
CA VAL A 39 -10.05 -1.00 -1.57
C VAL A 39 -9.91 -1.04 -0.05
N GLU A 40 -8.95 -0.30 0.52
CA GLU A 40 -8.80 -0.20 1.97
C GLU A 40 -10.00 0.43 2.65
N ARG A 41 -10.42 1.61 2.17
CA ARG A 41 -11.56 2.31 2.74
C ARG A 41 -12.86 1.51 2.61
N ALA A 42 -13.02 0.76 1.53
CA ALA A 42 -14.17 -0.13 1.34
C ALA A 42 -14.17 -1.26 2.37
N TYR A 43 -13.01 -1.87 2.64
CA TYR A 43 -12.88 -2.91 3.66
C TYR A 43 -13.14 -2.37 5.06
N VAL A 44 -12.54 -1.23 5.43
CA VAL A 44 -12.73 -0.58 6.74
C VAL A 44 -14.19 -0.17 6.99
N ARG A 45 -14.97 0.06 5.92
CA ARG A 45 -16.40 0.40 6.00
C ARG A 45 -17.32 -0.81 5.86
N ASP A 46 -16.79 -2.03 5.95
CA ASP A 46 -17.52 -3.30 5.76
C ASP A 46 -18.28 -3.39 4.43
N ALA A 47 -17.86 -2.64 3.40
CA ALA A 47 -18.50 -2.65 2.09
C ALA A 47 -18.07 -3.87 1.24
N ILE A 48 -16.94 -4.49 1.59
CA ILE A 48 -16.42 -5.71 0.96
C ILE A 48 -15.96 -6.70 2.03
N SER A 49 -16.13 -8.00 1.77
CA SER A 49 -15.71 -9.04 2.71
C SER A 49 -14.19 -9.28 2.68
N ALA A 50 -13.65 -9.86 3.76
CA ALA A 50 -12.23 -10.24 3.85
C ALA A 50 -11.78 -11.15 2.70
N ALA A 51 -12.68 -12.02 2.20
CA ALA A 51 -12.41 -12.92 1.07
C ALA A 51 -12.25 -12.19 -0.27
N GLN A 52 -12.88 -11.02 -0.44
CA GLN A 52 -12.70 -10.18 -1.64
C GLN A 52 -11.54 -9.21 -1.48
N TYR A 53 -11.40 -8.62 -0.29
CA TYR A 53 -10.36 -7.65 0.03
C TYR A 53 -8.95 -8.26 -0.05
N SER A 54 -8.70 -9.39 0.62
CA SER A 54 -7.35 -9.97 0.74
C SER A 54 -6.66 -10.25 -0.60
N PRO A 55 -7.31 -10.92 -1.59
CA PRO A 55 -6.69 -11.12 -2.90
C PRO A 55 -6.55 -9.83 -3.71
N ALA A 56 -7.51 -8.90 -3.61
CA ALA A 56 -7.43 -7.62 -4.29
C ALA A 56 -6.27 -6.75 -3.78
N CYS A 57 -6.13 -6.63 -2.46
CA CYS A 57 -5.05 -5.89 -1.81
C CYS A 57 -3.68 -6.51 -2.13
N SER A 58 -3.54 -7.84 -2.00
CA SER A 58 -2.29 -8.55 -2.30
C SER A 58 -1.85 -8.33 -3.75
N ARG A 59 -2.80 -8.36 -4.69
CA ARG A 59 -2.54 -8.12 -6.11
C ARG A 59 -2.07 -6.68 -6.36
N LEU A 60 -2.76 -5.69 -5.78
CA LEU A 60 -2.38 -4.28 -5.91
C LEU A 60 -1.01 -3.99 -5.30
N LEU A 61 -0.68 -4.57 -4.13
CA LEU A 61 0.63 -4.44 -3.50
C LEU A 61 1.75 -5.05 -4.36
N SER A 62 1.48 -6.19 -5.00
CA SER A 62 2.43 -6.84 -5.91
C SER A 62 2.66 -6.00 -7.17
N GLN A 63 1.58 -5.47 -7.76
CA GLN A 63 1.65 -4.57 -8.91
C GLN A 63 2.40 -3.27 -8.57
N TYR A 64 2.13 -2.68 -7.40
CA TYR A 64 2.86 -1.52 -6.88
C TYR A 64 4.37 -1.78 -6.82
N LYS A 65 4.80 -2.90 -6.22
CA LYS A 65 6.23 -3.25 -6.10
C LYS A 65 6.91 -3.38 -7.47
N THR A 66 6.22 -3.96 -8.45
CA THR A 66 6.72 -4.07 -9.82
C THR A 66 6.83 -2.69 -10.48
N MET A 67 5.78 -1.87 -10.36
CA MET A 67 5.77 -0.54 -10.96
C MET A 67 6.81 0.39 -10.34
N LEU A 68 7.00 0.36 -9.02
CA LEU A 68 8.01 1.18 -8.35
C LEU A 68 9.43 0.88 -8.86
N LYS A 69 9.73 -0.39 -9.18
CA LYS A 69 11.02 -0.76 -9.80
C LYS A 69 11.15 -0.26 -11.24
N LEU A 70 10.05 -0.16 -11.97
CA LEU A 70 10.05 0.33 -13.35
C LEU A 70 10.26 1.84 -13.42
N VAL A 71 9.76 2.59 -12.44
CA VAL A 71 9.86 4.06 -12.39
C VAL A 71 10.85 4.57 -11.35
N SER A 72 11.77 3.73 -10.87
CA SER A 72 12.67 4.07 -9.76
C SER A 72 13.55 5.29 -10.02
N ASP A 73 13.89 5.53 -11.29
CA ASP A 73 14.71 6.68 -11.70
C ASP A 73 13.98 8.01 -11.53
N ASP A 74 12.65 7.99 -11.60
CA ASP A 74 11.76 9.16 -11.50
C ASP A 74 11.02 9.28 -10.17
N VAL A 75 10.97 8.18 -9.43
CA VAL A 75 10.21 8.03 -8.19
C VAL A 75 11.13 7.43 -7.12
N PRO A 76 11.93 8.28 -6.45
CA PRO A 76 12.86 7.82 -5.42
C PRO A 76 12.13 7.26 -4.18
N SER A 77 10.94 7.78 -3.88
CA SER A 77 10.06 7.28 -2.84
C SER A 77 8.59 7.50 -3.19
N ILE A 78 7.71 6.69 -2.60
CA ILE A 78 6.27 6.83 -2.81
C ILE A 78 5.74 8.12 -2.17
N GLU A 79 6.32 8.55 -1.06
CA GLU A 79 5.98 9.78 -0.37
C GLU A 79 6.25 11.01 -1.25
N GLU A 80 7.40 11.04 -1.94
CA GLU A 80 7.72 12.12 -2.87
C GLU A 80 6.81 12.12 -4.10
N PHE A 81 6.47 10.94 -4.62
CA PHE A 81 5.52 10.81 -5.72
C PHE A 81 4.14 11.34 -5.33
N MET A 82 3.62 10.90 -4.18
CA MET A 82 2.33 11.36 -3.66
C MET A 82 2.33 12.88 -3.42
N LYS A 83 3.42 13.43 -2.87
CA LYS A 83 3.58 14.89 -2.69
C LYS A 83 3.60 15.62 -4.04
N LYS A 84 4.36 15.13 -5.02
CA LYS A 84 4.49 15.73 -6.36
C LYS A 84 3.15 15.82 -7.08
N TYR A 85 2.35 14.77 -7.02
CA TYR A 85 1.03 14.70 -7.68
C TYR A 85 -0.13 15.10 -6.76
N LYS A 86 0.15 15.65 -5.56
CA LYS A 86 -0.85 16.11 -4.59
C LYS A 86 -1.89 15.05 -4.23
N MET A 87 -1.42 13.83 -4.01
CA MET A 87 -2.24 12.67 -3.67
C MET A 87 -2.54 12.64 -2.16
N ASP A 88 -3.82 12.58 -1.79
CA ASP A 88 -4.29 12.41 -0.41
C ASP A 88 -4.87 11.01 -0.20
N HIS A 89 -3.97 10.01 -0.12
CA HIS A 89 -4.31 8.60 0.02
C HIS A 89 -3.61 7.95 1.22
N PRO A 90 -3.92 8.38 2.46
CA PRO A 90 -3.24 7.91 3.66
C PRO A 90 -3.46 6.41 3.94
N ALA A 91 -4.59 5.84 3.52
CA ALA A 91 -4.86 4.41 3.73
C ALA A 91 -3.97 3.55 2.80
N ALA A 92 -3.82 3.97 1.54
CA ALA A 92 -2.87 3.35 0.63
C ALA A 92 -1.43 3.48 1.14
N LEU A 93 -1.01 4.66 1.60
CA LEU A 93 0.35 4.88 2.10
C LEU A 93 0.68 3.95 3.27
N HIS A 94 -0.21 3.89 4.27
CA HIS A 94 -0.06 2.96 5.39
C HIS A 94 0.05 1.51 4.91
N ARG A 95 -0.86 1.08 4.03
CA ARG A 95 -0.86 -0.30 3.51
C ARG A 95 0.41 -0.63 2.71
N ILE A 96 0.95 0.33 1.98
CA ILE A 96 2.22 0.19 1.25
C ILE A 96 3.39 0.03 2.22
N GLN A 97 3.42 0.81 3.31
CA GLN A 97 4.46 0.74 4.34
C GLN A 97 4.45 -0.60 5.09
N VAL A 98 3.25 -1.12 5.42
CA VAL A 98 3.09 -2.46 6.02
C VAL A 98 3.43 -3.57 5.02
N GLY A 99 3.01 -3.42 3.76
CA GLY A 99 3.35 -4.34 2.67
C GLY A 99 2.55 -5.65 2.62
N LEU A 100 1.55 -5.82 3.49
CA LEU A 100 0.66 -6.98 3.61
C LEU A 100 -0.79 -6.51 3.85
N PRO A 101 -1.85 -7.25 3.47
CA PRO A 101 -3.23 -6.89 3.78
C PRO A 101 -3.55 -6.90 5.30
N ALA A 102 -4.55 -6.11 5.71
CA ALA A 102 -4.99 -5.98 7.11
C ALA A 102 -5.34 -7.32 7.77
N THR A 103 -5.93 -8.23 6.99
CA THR A 103 -6.34 -9.56 7.43
C THR A 103 -5.18 -10.43 7.87
N VAL A 104 -4.00 -10.24 7.28
CA VAL A 104 -2.77 -10.96 7.62
C VAL A 104 -2.08 -10.31 8.82
N GLU A 105 -2.04 -8.98 8.84
CA GLU A 105 -1.50 -8.18 9.94
C GLU A 105 -2.18 -8.52 11.26
N HIS A 106 -3.52 -8.42 11.33
CA HIS A 106 -4.26 -8.72 12.56
C HIS A 106 -4.25 -10.20 12.96
N ALA A 107 -4.16 -11.13 11.99
CA ALA A 107 -4.00 -12.54 12.31
C ALA A 107 -2.64 -12.82 12.98
N SER A 108 -1.58 -12.12 12.55
CA SER A 108 -0.24 -12.25 13.17
C SER A 108 -0.19 -11.64 14.57
N GLU A 109 -0.87 -10.51 14.81
CA GLU A 109 -1.01 -9.91 16.15
C GLU A 109 -1.79 -10.84 17.10
N ALA A 110 -2.89 -11.44 16.60
CA ALA A 110 -3.67 -12.40 17.37
C ALA A 110 -2.85 -13.65 17.73
N ALA A 111 -2.05 -14.18 16.80
CA ALA A 111 -1.17 -15.32 17.06
C ALA A 111 -0.12 -15.01 18.15
N ASN A 112 0.54 -13.84 18.08
CA ASN A 112 1.51 -13.40 19.08
C ASN A 112 0.87 -13.19 20.46
N SER A 113 -0.38 -12.71 20.51
CA SER A 113 -1.13 -12.59 21.76
C SER A 113 -1.56 -13.95 22.35
N SER A 114 -1.78 -14.96 21.50
CA SER A 114 -2.14 -16.31 21.91
C SER A 114 -0.95 -17.07 22.50
N GLU A 115 0.28 -16.86 22.02
CA GLU A 115 1.48 -17.44 22.64
C GLU A 115 1.67 -16.91 24.06
N THR A 116 1.45 -15.60 24.27
CA THR A 116 1.54 -14.99 25.60
C THR A 116 0.47 -15.55 26.56
N ALA A 117 -0.74 -15.81 26.07
CA ALA A 117 -1.81 -16.43 26.87
C ALA A 117 -1.51 -17.90 27.23
N GLN A 118 -0.88 -18.65 26.32
CA GLN A 118 -0.47 -20.04 26.57
C GLN A 118 0.66 -20.13 27.60
N SER A 119 1.66 -19.24 27.56
CA SER A 119 2.74 -19.22 28.56
C SER A 119 2.26 -18.90 29.98
N VAL A 120 1.25 -18.03 30.11
CA VAL A 120 0.64 -17.69 31.41
C VAL A 120 -0.20 -18.85 31.95
N ALA A 121 -0.92 -19.57 31.08
CA ALA A 121 -1.70 -20.74 31.46
C ALA A 121 -0.80 -21.90 31.94
N GLU A 122 0.31 -22.15 31.25
CA GLU A 122 1.26 -23.22 31.58
C GLU A 122 1.99 -22.95 32.90
N THR A 123 2.41 -21.70 33.14
CA THR A 123 3.05 -21.29 34.41
C THR A 123 2.10 -21.43 35.61
N THR A 124 0.80 -21.15 35.42
CA THR A 124 -0.20 -21.26 36.49
C THR A 124 -0.51 -22.72 36.85
N GLN A 125 -0.54 -23.62 35.86
CA GLN A 125 -0.79 -25.05 36.10
C GLN A 125 0.37 -25.73 36.83
N VAL A 126 1.62 -25.40 36.50
CA VAL A 126 2.79 -25.95 37.18
C VAL A 126 2.87 -25.49 38.65
N GLN A 127 2.52 -24.22 38.93
CA GLN A 127 2.46 -23.71 40.30
C GLN A 127 1.40 -24.43 41.15
N GLN A 128 0.28 -24.85 40.55
CA GLN A 128 -0.81 -25.52 41.25
C GLN A 128 -0.53 -27.01 41.52
N GLN A 129 0.28 -27.67 40.69
CA GLN A 129 0.75 -29.05 40.92
C GLN A 129 1.86 -29.17 41.97
N ILE A 130 2.62 -28.10 42.23
CA ILE A 130 3.67 -28.09 43.27
C ILE A 130 3.06 -27.93 44.69
N LEU A 131 1.81 -27.48 44.78
CA LEU A 131 1.10 -27.23 46.05
C LEU A 131 0.15 -28.38 46.47
N SER A 132 0.17 -29.52 45.79
CA SER A 132 -0.61 -30.74 46.10
C SER A 132 0.30 -31.90 46.45
#